data_AF-J3QRW1-F1
#
_entry.id   AF-J3QRW1-F1
#
_cell.length_a   1.000
_cell.length_b   1.000
_cell.length_c   1.000
_cell.angle_alpha   90.00
_cell.angle_beta   90.00
_cell.angle_gamma   90.00
#
_symmetry.space_group_name_H-M   'P 1'
#
loop_
_entity.id
_entity.type
_entity.pdbx_description
1 polymer ?
#
loop_
_entity_poly.entity_id
_entity_poly.type
_entity_poly.pdbx_seq_one_letter_code
_entity_poly.pdbx_strand_id
1 'polypeptide(L)'
;MALDGPEQVWRVHPEGKFVVDVDKNIDINDVTPNCRVALRNDSYTLHKILPNKVDPLVSLMMVEKVPDSTYEMIGGLDKQIKEIKEVIELPVKHPELFEALGIAQPKGVLLYGPPGTGKTLLARAVAHHTDCTFIRVSGSELV
;
A
#
# COMPACT_ATOMS: atom_id res chain seq x y z
N MET A 1 12.59 41.48 10.56
CA MET A 1 13.37 40.44 11.25
C MET A 1 13.07 39.16 10.50
N ALA A 2 14.02 38.71 9.68
CA ALA A 2 13.80 37.75 8.61
C ALA A 2 13.42 36.37 9.17
N LEU A 3 12.26 35.86 8.76
CA LEU A 3 11.84 34.48 8.99
C LEU A 3 12.33 33.67 7.80
N ASP A 4 13.57 33.22 7.87
CA ASP A 4 14.26 32.47 6.81
C ASP A 4 14.06 30.97 7.05
N GLY A 5 12.84 30.51 6.77
CA GLY A 5 12.45 29.11 6.86
C GLY A 5 11.15 28.87 6.10
N PRO A 6 10.95 27.67 5.53
CA PRO A 6 9.72 27.32 4.81
C PRO A 6 8.48 27.36 5.74
N GLU A 7 7.76 28.49 5.71
CA GLU A 7 6.53 28.70 6.45
C GLU A 7 5.40 27.80 5.90
N GLN A 8 4.93 26.84 6.70
CA GLN A 8 3.83 25.94 6.34
C GLN A 8 2.54 26.36 7.08
N VAL A 9 1.43 26.46 6.34
CA VAL A 9 0.11 26.85 6.89
C VAL A 9 -0.68 25.60 7.28
N TRP A 10 -1.05 25.50 8.54
CA TRP A 10 -1.77 24.36 9.11
C TRP A 10 -3.16 24.72 9.57
N ARG A 11 -4.12 23.82 9.31
CA ARG A 11 -5.48 23.97 9.85
C ARG A 11 -5.55 23.33 11.23
N VAL A 12 -5.67 24.15 12.25
CA VAL A 12 -5.87 23.72 13.64
C VAL A 12 -7.38 23.75 13.91
N HIS A 13 -7.98 22.57 14.07
CA HIS A 13 -9.41 22.47 14.37
C HIS A 13 -9.63 22.58 15.89
N PRO A 14 -10.54 23.44 16.39
CA PRO A 14 -11.57 24.22 15.68
C PRO A 14 -11.16 25.68 15.33
N GLU A 15 -9.97 26.13 15.70
CA GLU A 15 -9.61 27.56 15.82
C GLU A 15 -9.20 28.27 14.51
N GLY A 16 -8.97 27.55 13.40
CA GLY A 16 -8.70 28.16 12.09
C GLY A 16 -7.43 27.67 11.41
N LYS A 17 -6.77 28.53 10.63
CA LYS A 17 -5.49 28.24 9.98
C LYS A 17 -4.39 29.07 10.64
N PHE A 18 -3.28 28.42 10.99
CA PHE A 18 -2.13 29.03 11.66
C PHE A 18 -0.86 28.70 10.89
N VAL A 19 0.08 29.64 10.84
CA VAL A 19 1.46 29.35 10.46
C VAL A 19 2.15 28.84 11.71
N VAL A 20 2.81 27.68 11.63
CA VAL A 20 3.48 27.08 12.78
C VAL A 20 4.91 26.72 12.45
N ASP A 21 5.77 26.82 13.45
CA ASP A 21 7.15 26.37 13.35
C ASP A 21 7.23 24.84 13.38
N VAL A 22 8.23 24.30 12.68
CA VAL A 22 8.52 22.86 12.66
C VAL A 22 9.57 22.53 13.74
N ASP A 23 9.32 21.50 14.54
CA ASP A 23 10.31 21.03 15.54
C ASP A 23 11.56 20.51 14.82
N LYS A 24 12.73 20.72 15.43
CA LYS A 24 14.03 20.38 14.83
C LYS A 24 14.21 18.88 14.53
N ASN A 25 13.37 18.04 15.15
CA ASN A 25 13.40 16.59 14.98
C ASN A 25 12.59 16.08 13.78
N ILE A 26 11.99 16.97 12.98
CA ILE A 26 11.13 16.60 11.85
C ILE A 26 11.71 17.19 10.58
N ASP A 27 12.00 16.31 9.62
CA ASP A 27 12.41 16.72 8.29
C ASP A 27 11.22 17.28 7.53
N ILE A 28 11.40 18.45 6.93
CA ILE A 28 10.31 19.11 6.20
C ILE A 28 9.89 18.33 4.95
N ASN A 29 10.75 17.46 4.43
CA ASN A 29 10.44 16.63 3.27
C ASN A 29 9.39 15.54 3.59
N ASP A 30 9.27 15.15 4.86
CA ASP A 30 8.24 14.17 5.29
C ASP A 30 6.85 14.82 5.44
N VAL A 31 6.82 16.15 5.43
CA VAL A 31 5.61 16.95 5.60
C VAL A 31 4.90 17.10 4.26
N THR A 32 3.95 16.20 3.99
CA THR A 32 3.10 16.26 2.79
C THR A 32 1.79 17.02 3.06
N PRO A 33 1.23 17.72 2.04
CA PRO A 33 -0.08 18.34 2.16
C PRO A 33 -1.15 17.32 2.57
N ASN A 34 -2.08 17.73 3.44
CA ASN A 34 -3.12 16.88 4.05
C ASN A 34 -2.63 15.84 5.07
N CYS A 35 -1.35 15.82 5.41
CA CYS A 35 -0.88 14.99 6.51
C CYS A 35 -1.46 15.48 7.84
N ARG A 36 -1.68 14.54 8.77
CA ARG A 36 -2.12 14.86 10.13
C ARG A 36 -0.90 15.10 10.99
N VAL A 37 -0.91 16.16 11.77
CA VAL A 37 0.22 16.50 12.66
C VAL A 37 -0.30 16.79 14.05
N ALA A 38 0.51 16.47 15.06
CA ALA A 38 0.31 16.85 16.43
C ALA A 38 1.10 18.13 16.70
N LEU A 39 0.40 19.17 17.14
CA LEU A 39 1.00 20.42 17.59
C LEU A 39 1.13 20.42 19.11
N ARG A 40 2.15 21.12 19.62
CA ARG A 40 2.29 21.34 21.05
C ARG A 40 1.27 22.38 21.53
N ASN A 41 0.66 22.16 22.69
CA ASN A 41 -0.44 22.99 23.18
C ASN A 41 0.00 24.39 23.68
N ASP A 42 1.25 24.54 24.08
CA ASP A 42 1.85 25.78 24.60
C ASP A 42 2.46 26.66 23.49
N SER A 43 3.11 26.06 22.49
CA SER A 43 3.88 26.77 21.46
C SER A 43 3.36 26.62 20.04
N TYR A 44 2.31 25.81 19.82
CA TYR A 44 1.78 25.44 18.50
C TYR A 44 2.81 24.85 17.52
N THR A 45 4.01 24.52 17.99
CA THR A 45 5.08 23.92 17.17
C THR A 45 4.70 22.51 16.75
N LEU A 46 5.00 22.14 15.51
CA LEU A 46 4.77 20.80 14.97
C LEU A 46 5.67 19.79 15.69
N HIS A 47 5.08 18.99 16.58
CA HIS A 47 5.81 18.06 17.43
C HIS A 47 5.95 16.66 16.81
N LYS A 48 4.93 16.19 16.08
CA LYS A 48 4.94 14.86 15.48
C LYS A 48 4.01 14.76 14.28
N ILE A 49 4.43 14.02 13.26
CA ILE A 49 3.55 13.61 12.16
C ILE A 49 2.73 12.40 12.62
N LEU A 50 1.41 12.49 12.53
CA LEU A 50 0.50 11.39 12.84
C LEU A 50 0.36 10.50 11.59
N PRO A 51 0.26 9.17 11.77
CA PRO A 51 0.04 8.27 10.65
C PRO A 51 -1.26 8.65 9.91
N ASN A 52 -1.21 8.53 8.59
CA ASN A 52 -2.40 8.73 7.77
C ASN A 52 -3.51 7.78 8.24
N LYS A 53 -4.74 8.31 8.28
CA LYS A 53 -5.90 7.49 8.62
C LYS A 53 -6.13 6.52 7.47
N VAL A 54 -5.70 5.27 7.64
CA VAL A 54 -6.16 4.18 6.79
C VAL A 54 -7.65 4.00 7.06
N ASP A 55 -8.45 3.95 6.00
CA ASP A 55 -9.88 3.74 6.15
C ASP A 55 -10.14 2.38 6.83
N PRO A 56 -11.04 2.31 7.83
CA PRO A 56 -11.37 1.06 8.50
C PRO A 56 -11.82 -0.03 7.52
N LEU A 57 -12.47 0.36 6.41
CA LEU A 57 -12.88 -0.54 5.33
C LEU A 57 -11.69 -1.26 4.68
N VAL A 58 -10.59 -0.56 4.42
CA VAL A 58 -9.37 -1.18 3.85
C VAL A 58 -8.80 -2.19 4.85
N SER A 59 -8.85 -1.87 6.14
CA SER A 59 -8.40 -2.79 7.19
C SER A 59 -9.25 -4.06 7.26
N LEU A 60 -10.55 -3.97 6.95
CA LEU A 60 -11.44 -5.13 6.86
C LEU A 60 -11.22 -5.99 5.60
N MET A 61 -10.75 -5.38 4.50
CA MET A 61 -10.46 -6.09 3.25
C MET A 61 -9.08 -6.76 3.24
N MET A 62 -8.17 -6.30 4.11
CA MET A 62 -6.88 -6.94 4.33
C MET A 62 -7.08 -8.29 4.99
N VAL A 63 -6.60 -9.34 4.35
CA VAL A 63 -6.66 -10.69 4.89
C VAL A 63 -5.49 -10.87 5.86
N GLU A 64 -5.77 -10.88 7.17
CA GLU A 64 -4.74 -10.95 8.24
C GLU A 64 -3.86 -12.21 8.17
N LYS A 65 -4.43 -13.33 7.70
CA LYS A 65 -3.68 -14.56 7.43
C LYS A 65 -4.04 -15.04 6.05
N VAL A 66 -3.09 -14.94 5.13
CA VAL A 66 -3.20 -15.64 3.85
C VAL A 66 -3.34 -17.13 4.18
N PRO A 67 -4.41 -17.81 3.71
CA PRO A 67 -4.57 -19.23 3.99
C PRO A 67 -3.36 -20.02 3.47
N ASP A 68 -3.00 -21.11 4.16
CA ASP A 68 -1.88 -22.03 3.84
C ASP A 68 -2.13 -22.81 2.54
N SER A 69 -2.43 -22.11 1.45
CA SER A 69 -2.59 -22.67 0.11
C SER A 69 -1.24 -22.58 -0.59
N THR A 70 -0.61 -23.72 -0.84
CA THR A 70 0.63 -23.77 -1.64
C THR A 70 0.29 -24.08 -3.09
N TYR A 71 1.21 -23.79 -4.01
CA TYR A 71 1.05 -24.18 -5.42
C TYR A 71 0.92 -25.70 -5.60
N GLU A 72 1.44 -26.49 -4.69
CA GLU A 72 1.36 -27.96 -4.69
C GLU A 72 -0.07 -28.47 -4.51
N MET A 73 -0.95 -27.67 -3.87
CA MET A 73 -2.37 -28.00 -3.74
C MET A 73 -3.15 -27.81 -5.05
N ILE A 74 -2.53 -27.23 -6.08
CA ILE A 74 -3.17 -26.90 -7.35
C ILE A 74 -2.77 -27.92 -8.41
N GLY A 75 -3.65 -28.88 -8.68
CA GLY A 75 -3.40 -29.92 -9.68
C GLY A 75 -3.66 -29.48 -11.12
N GLY A 76 -2.76 -29.83 -12.05
CA GLY A 76 -2.98 -29.76 -13.49
C GLY A 76 -2.97 -28.35 -14.12
N LEU A 77 -2.49 -27.35 -13.37
CA LEU A 77 -2.40 -25.95 -13.81
C LEU A 77 -0.95 -25.44 -13.87
N ASP A 78 0.02 -26.34 -14.07
CA ASP A 78 1.46 -26.03 -14.02
C ASP A 78 1.86 -24.88 -14.95
N LYS A 79 1.25 -24.84 -16.15
CA LYS A 79 1.51 -23.78 -17.13
C LYS A 79 1.03 -22.42 -16.63
N GLN A 80 -0.19 -22.35 -16.11
CA GLN A 80 -0.81 -21.12 -15.60
C GLN A 80 -0.10 -20.63 -14.32
N ILE A 81 0.31 -21.56 -13.46
CA ILE A 81 1.12 -21.25 -12.28
C ILE A 81 2.44 -20.60 -12.72
N LYS A 82 3.12 -21.16 -13.73
CA LYS A 82 4.37 -20.59 -14.24
C LYS A 82 4.18 -19.18 -14.79
N GLU A 83 3.16 -18.96 -15.62
CA GLU A 83 2.86 -17.62 -16.17
C GLU A 83 2.60 -16.60 -15.06
N ILE A 84 1.84 -16.96 -14.02
CA ILE A 84 1.57 -16.05 -12.90
C ILE A 84 2.82 -15.76 -12.08
N LYS A 85 3.68 -16.75 -11.86
CA LYS A 85 4.96 -16.53 -11.17
C LYS A 85 5.84 -15.55 -11.93
N GLU A 86 5.92 -15.67 -13.24
CA GLU A 86 6.68 -14.73 -14.07
C GLU A 86 6.08 -13.31 -14.07
N VAL A 87 4.76 -13.20 -13.98
CA VAL A 87 4.05 -11.91 -14.01
C VAL A 87 4.00 -11.22 -12.64
N ILE A 88 3.94 -11.96 -11.54
CA ILE A 88 3.74 -11.41 -10.20
C ILE A 88 4.98 -11.62 -9.33
N GLU A 89 5.48 -12.85 -9.21
CA GLU A 89 6.55 -13.18 -8.28
C GLU A 89 7.91 -12.63 -8.75
N LEU A 90 8.21 -12.72 -10.05
CA LEU A 90 9.45 -12.23 -10.64
C LEU A 90 9.64 -10.71 -10.47
N PRO A 91 8.68 -9.82 -10.81
CA PRO A 91 8.86 -8.38 -10.62
C PRO A 91 8.88 -7.95 -9.15
N VAL A 92 8.22 -8.70 -8.26
CA VAL A 92 8.24 -8.42 -6.81
C VAL A 92 9.59 -8.80 -6.19
N LYS A 93 10.19 -9.92 -6.61
CA LYS A 93 11.47 -10.40 -6.06
C LYS A 93 12.70 -9.78 -6.73
N HIS A 94 12.62 -9.48 -8.02
CA HIS A 94 13.74 -9.03 -8.85
C HIS A 94 13.38 -7.82 -9.73
N PRO A 95 13.05 -6.66 -9.13
CA PRO A 95 12.76 -5.44 -9.89
C PRO A 95 13.95 -4.99 -10.77
N GLU A 96 15.19 -5.28 -10.36
CA GLU A 96 16.41 -4.90 -11.07
C GLU A 96 16.49 -5.47 -12.50
N LEU A 97 15.90 -6.65 -12.75
CA LEU A 97 15.88 -7.26 -14.07
C LEU A 97 15.03 -6.45 -15.06
N PHE A 98 13.92 -5.89 -14.58
CA PHE A 98 13.01 -5.08 -15.40
C PHE A 98 13.60 -3.70 -15.69
N GLU A 99 14.28 -3.11 -14.70
CA GLU A 99 15.01 -1.84 -14.87
C GLU A 99 16.17 -1.98 -15.85
N ALA A 100 16.99 -3.03 -15.73
CA ALA A 100 18.13 -3.25 -16.62
C ALA A 100 17.72 -3.51 -18.08
N LEU A 101 16.58 -4.18 -18.29
CA LEU A 101 16.02 -4.42 -19.62
C LEU A 101 15.24 -3.22 -20.18
N GLY A 102 14.94 -2.21 -19.35
CA GLY A 102 14.12 -1.06 -19.74
C GLY A 102 12.67 -1.42 -20.11
N ILE A 103 12.17 -2.54 -19.60
CA ILE A 103 10.81 -3.02 -19.88
C ILE A 103 9.87 -2.68 -18.72
N ALA A 104 8.63 -2.33 -19.04
CA ALA A 104 7.61 -2.07 -18.02
C ALA A 104 7.14 -3.37 -17.37
N GLN A 105 7.02 -3.36 -16.05
CA GLN A 105 6.43 -4.47 -15.31
C GLN A 105 4.94 -4.65 -15.67
N PRO A 106 4.46 -5.90 -15.81
CA PRO A 106 3.06 -6.16 -16.04
C PRO A 106 2.21 -5.69 -14.84
N LYS A 107 1.10 -5.00 -15.13
CA LYS A 107 0.30 -4.31 -14.09
C LYS A 107 -0.79 -5.18 -13.44
N GLY A 108 -1.14 -6.31 -14.04
CA GLY A 108 -2.22 -7.15 -13.53
C GLY A 108 -2.46 -8.39 -14.37
N VAL A 109 -3.19 -9.34 -13.79
CA VAL A 109 -3.56 -10.62 -14.38
C VAL A 109 -5.07 -10.78 -14.35
N LEU A 110 -5.65 -11.30 -15.43
CA LEU A 110 -7.04 -11.69 -15.49
C LEU A 110 -7.17 -13.21 -15.47
N LEU A 111 -7.74 -13.77 -14.39
CA LEU A 111 -8.05 -15.19 -14.31
C LEU A 111 -9.49 -15.43 -14.75
N TYR A 112 -9.69 -16.12 -15.88
CA TYR A 112 -11.02 -16.40 -16.43
C TYR A 112 -11.25 -17.90 -16.67
N GLY A 113 -12.50 -18.29 -16.89
CA GLY A 113 -12.93 -19.65 -17.24
C GLY A 113 -14.04 -20.20 -16.32
N PRO A 114 -14.41 -21.48 -16.47
CA PRO A 114 -15.52 -22.09 -15.74
C PRO A 114 -15.36 -22.01 -14.21
N PRO A 115 -16.47 -21.96 -13.45
CA PRO A 115 -16.41 -22.05 -11.99
C PRO A 115 -15.83 -23.39 -11.55
N GLY A 116 -15.15 -23.42 -10.40
CA GLY A 116 -14.53 -24.64 -9.85
C GLY A 116 -13.13 -24.99 -10.37
N THR A 117 -12.57 -24.21 -11.30
CA THR A 117 -11.21 -24.43 -11.87
C THR A 117 -10.06 -23.85 -11.03
N GLY A 118 -10.29 -23.55 -9.75
CA GLY A 118 -9.22 -23.16 -8.82
C GLY A 118 -8.68 -21.73 -8.95
N LYS A 119 -9.32 -20.81 -9.70
CA LYS A 119 -8.84 -19.41 -9.84
C LYS A 119 -8.63 -18.69 -8.51
N THR A 120 -9.58 -18.81 -7.58
CA THR A 120 -9.49 -18.21 -6.25
C THR A 120 -8.43 -18.87 -5.38
N LEU A 121 -8.20 -20.18 -5.57
CA LEU A 121 -7.13 -20.91 -4.87
C LEU A 121 -5.75 -20.48 -5.38
N LEU A 122 -5.62 -20.29 -6.70
CA LEU A 122 -4.40 -19.80 -7.34
C LEU A 122 -4.03 -18.40 -6.83
N ALA A 123 -4.99 -17.47 -6.75
CA ALA A 123 -4.76 -16.14 -6.21
C ALA A 123 -4.28 -16.17 -4.74
N ARG A 124 -4.84 -17.08 -3.92
CA ARG A 124 -4.42 -17.28 -2.53
C ARG A 124 -3.01 -17.86 -2.43
N ALA A 125 -2.68 -18.84 -3.27
CA ALA A 125 -1.37 -19.46 -3.28
C ALA A 125 -0.25 -18.51 -3.69
N VAL A 126 -0.53 -17.60 -4.63
CA VAL A 126 0.39 -16.54 -5.01
C VAL A 126 0.66 -15.61 -3.84
N ALA A 127 -0.41 -15.14 -3.18
CA ALA A 127 -0.29 -14.26 -2.03
C ALA A 127 0.53 -14.88 -0.88
N HIS A 128 0.39 -16.19 -0.68
CA HIS A 128 1.15 -16.91 0.35
C HIS A 128 2.64 -17.01 -0.02
N HIS A 129 2.98 -17.14 -1.31
CA HIS A 129 4.37 -17.27 -1.76
C HIS A 129 5.13 -15.94 -1.91
N THR A 130 4.43 -14.82 -2.07
CA THR A 130 5.05 -13.51 -2.25
C THR A 130 5.18 -12.72 -0.94
N ASP A 131 4.68 -13.24 0.19
CA ASP A 131 4.66 -12.55 1.50
C ASP A 131 4.10 -11.11 1.42
N CYS A 132 3.18 -10.88 0.47
CA CYS A 132 2.60 -9.57 0.22
C CYS A 132 1.25 -9.44 0.93
N THR A 133 0.87 -8.20 1.26
CA THR A 133 -0.47 -7.89 1.78
C THR A 133 -1.54 -8.29 0.75
N PHE A 134 -2.40 -9.22 1.12
CA PHE A 134 -3.51 -9.67 0.28
C PHE A 134 -4.80 -8.93 0.63
N ILE A 135 -5.30 -8.12 -0.31
CA ILE A 135 -6.56 -7.39 -0.16
C ILE A 135 -7.61 -8.09 -1.03
N ARG A 136 -8.65 -8.64 -0.40
CA ARG A 136 -9.75 -9.29 -1.12
C ARG A 136 -10.94 -8.35 -1.19
N VAL A 137 -11.33 -8.00 -2.42
CA VAL A 137 -12.54 -7.21 -2.68
C VAL A 137 -13.45 -8.00 -3.61
N SER A 138 -14.70 -8.18 -3.22
CA SER A 138 -15.75 -8.73 -4.09
C SER A 138 -16.36 -7.59 -4.91
N GLY A 139 -16.63 -7.82 -6.20
CA GLY A 139 -17.31 -6.82 -7.03
C GLY A 139 -18.69 -6.41 -6.49
N SER A 140 -19.35 -7.31 -5.74
CA SER A 140 -20.62 -7.05 -5.03
C SER A 140 -20.49 -6.08 -3.86
N GLU A 141 -19.28 -5.82 -3.36
CA GLU A 141 -19.02 -4.89 -2.24
C GLU A 141 -18.82 -3.44 -2.73
N LEU A 142 -18.75 -3.22 -4.05
CA LEU A 142 -18.52 -1.92 -4.67
C LEU A 142 -19.79 -1.31 -5.31
N VAL A 143 -20.96 -1.95 -5.11
CA VAL A 143 -22.25 -1.52 -5.70
C VAL A 143 -23.07 -0.73 -4.70
#